data_AF-A0A0V0T4U0-F1
#
_entry.id   AF-A0A0V0T4U0-F1
#
_cell.length_a   1.000
_cell.length_b   1.000
_cell.length_c   1.000
_cell.angle_alpha   90.00
_cell.angle_beta   90.00
_cell.angle_gamma   90.00
#
_symmetry.space_group_name_H-M   'P 1'
#
loop_
_entity.id
_entity.type
_entity.pdbx_description
1 polymer ?
#
loop_
_entity_poly.entity_id
_entity_poly.type
_entity_poly.pdbx_seq_one_letter_code
_entity_poly.pdbx_strand_id
1 'polypeptide(L)' 'MTTNPQIFNFNGSTDGKRQRTAYTRSQVLELEKEFHFNRYLTRRRRVEIAHTLDLTERQ' A
#
# COMPACT_ATOMS: atom_id res chain seq x y z
N MET A 1 12.58 -10.98 12.82
CA MET A 1 11.67 -10.42 13.84
C MET A 1 11.36 -8.98 13.43
N THR A 2 10.37 -8.75 12.58
CA THR A 2 9.92 -7.39 12.23
C THR A 2 8.45 -7.30 12.56
N THR A 3 8.17 -6.77 13.75
CA THR A 3 6.83 -6.43 14.21
C THR A 3 6.31 -5.29 13.34
N ASN A 4 5.50 -5.66 12.37
CA ASN A 4 4.66 -4.76 11.60
C ASN A 4 3.58 -4.23 12.56
N PRO A 5 3.50 -2.91 12.86
CA PRO A 5 2.47 -2.40 13.75
C PRO A 5 1.13 -2.48 13.01
N GLN A 6 0.42 -3.58 13.26
CA GLN A 6 -0.97 -3.78 12.84
C GLN A 6 -1.81 -2.62 13.38
N ILE A 7 -2.20 -1.69 12.51
CA ILE A 7 -3.29 -0.76 12.83
C ILE A 7 -4.56 -1.60 12.83
N PHE A 8 -5.00 -1.96 14.04
CA PHE A 8 -6.24 -2.68 14.29
C PHE A 8 -7.44 -1.87 13.80
N ASN A 9 -7.98 -2.24 12.64
CA ASN A 9 -9.37 -1.93 12.31
C ASN A 9 -10.22 -3.15 12.67
N PHE A 10 -10.59 -3.26 13.94
CA PHE A 10 -11.67 -4.13 14.36
C PHE A 10 -12.96 -3.32 14.35
N ASN A 11 -13.82 -3.57 13.37
CA ASN A 11 -15.25 -3.54 13.61
C ASN A 11 -15.99 -4.38 12.56
N GLY A 12 -16.62 -5.45 13.05
CA GLY A 12 -17.79 -6.06 12.43
C GLY A 12 -17.54 -7.05 11.30
N SER A 13 -17.33 -8.32 11.68
CA SER A 13 -17.95 -9.50 11.05
C SER A 13 -18.78 -9.26 9.78
N THR A 14 -18.30 -9.75 8.62
CA THR A 14 -19.04 -10.54 7.61
C THR A 14 -18.20 -10.73 6.33
N ASP A 15 -18.03 -12.00 5.93
CA ASP A 15 -17.71 -12.48 4.58
C ASP A 15 -16.51 -11.91 3.81
N GLY A 16 -15.36 -12.62 3.87
CA GLY A 16 -14.50 -13.00 2.72
C GLY A 16 -13.94 -11.93 1.78
N LYS A 17 -14.26 -10.65 1.94
CA LYS A 17 -13.84 -9.54 1.10
C LYS A 17 -12.67 -8.88 1.81
N ARG A 18 -11.50 -8.86 1.16
CA ARG A 18 -10.32 -8.13 1.67
C ARG A 18 -10.75 -6.71 2.02
N GLN A 19 -10.74 -6.36 3.30
CA GLN A 19 -11.09 -5.04 3.78
C GLN A 19 -10.21 -4.03 3.05
N ARG A 20 -10.82 -2.99 2.47
CA ARG A 20 -10.08 -1.93 1.78
C ARG A 20 -9.29 -1.14 2.82
N THR A 21 -7.97 -1.29 2.83
CA THR A 21 -7.07 -0.48 3.67
C THR A 21 -6.93 0.91 3.05
N ALA A 22 -7.08 1.96 3.86
CA ALA A 22 -6.80 3.33 3.44
C ALA A 22 -5.29 3.59 3.43
N TYR A 23 -4.80 4.35 2.44
CA TYR A 23 -3.40 4.79 2.41
C TYR A 23 -3.17 5.94 3.39
N THR A 24 -2.01 5.93 4.04
CA THR A 24 -1.55 7.06 4.86
C THR A 24 -1.19 8.24 3.97
N ARG A 25 -1.16 9.45 4.54
CA ARG A 25 -0.76 10.67 3.82
C ARG A 25 0.61 10.53 3.15
N SER A 26 1.57 9.89 3.81
CA SER A 26 2.92 9.68 3.27
C SER A 26 2.94 8.70 2.09
N GLN A 27 2.14 7.62 2.16
CA GLN A 27 2.01 6.67 1.06
C GLN A 27 1.43 7.35 -0.19
N VAL A 28 0.40 8.19 -0.03
CA VAL A 28 -0.18 8.96 -1.14
C VAL A 28 0.85 9.90 -1.76
N LEU A 29 1.60 10.65 -0.96
CA LEU A 29 2.60 11.59 -1.45
C LEU A 29 3.71 10.91 -2.28
N GLU A 30 4.22 9.77 -1.82
CA GLU A 30 5.26 9.05 -2.57
C GLU A 30 4.70 8.42 -3.86
N LEU A 31 3.44 7.95 -3.85
CA LEU A 31 2.77 7.46 -5.07
C LEU A 31 2.52 8.60 -6.08
N GLU A 32 2.09 9.77 -5.62
CA GLU A 32 1.90 10.96 -6.47
C GLU A 32 3.22 11.43 -7.09
N LYS A 33 4.27 11.46 -6.27
CA LYS A 33 5.62 11.80 -6.71
C LYS A 33 6.11 10.84 -7.78
N GLU A 34 5.99 9.52 -7.56
CA GLU A 34 6.36 8.55 -8.58
C GLU A 34 5.55 8.74 -9.86
N PHE A 35 4.25 9.00 -9.78
CA PHE A 35 3.40 9.23 -10.95
C PHE A 35 3.85 10.44 -11.79
N HIS A 36 4.38 11.48 -11.13
CA HIS A 36 4.96 12.64 -11.81
C HIS A 36 6.28 12.29 -12.52
N PHE A 37 7.08 11.40 -11.94
CA PHE A 37 8.32 10.92 -12.59
C PHE A 37 8.03 9.95 -13.74
N ASN A 38 7.06 9.05 -13.56
CA ASN A 38 6.69 8.07 -14.56
C ASN A 38 5.21 7.68 -14.42
N ARG A 39 4.43 8.04 -15.45
CA ARG A 39 2.99 7.75 -15.51
C ARG A 39 2.66 6.25 -15.60
N TYR A 40 3.64 5.41 -15.96
CA TYR A 40 3.48 3.97 -16.14
C TYR A 40 4.63 3.17 -15.51
N LEU A 41 4.32 2.40 -14.47
CA LEU A 41 5.33 1.64 -13.73
C LEU A 41 5.64 0.29 -14.38
N THR A 42 6.94 -0.01 -14.51
CA THR A 42 7.40 -1.36 -14.82
C THR A 42 7.16 -2.30 -13.62
N ARG A 43 7.14 -3.61 -13.87
CA ARG A 43 6.97 -4.62 -12.80
C ARG A 43 7.99 -4.44 -11.67
N ARG A 44 9.27 -4.24 -12.01
CA ARG A 44 10.34 -4.05 -11.02
C ARG A 44 10.06 -2.84 -10.13
N ARG A 45 9.63 -1.73 -10.74
CA ARG A 45 9.38 -0.48 -10.02
C ARG A 45 8.17 -0.58 -9.08
N ARG A 46 7.10 -1.28 -9.50
CA ARG A 46 5.96 -1.57 -8.61
C ARG A 46 6.37 -2.36 -7.38
N VAL A 47 7.22 -3.38 -7.54
CA VAL A 47 7.73 -4.18 -6.41
C VAL A 47 8.55 -3.31 -5.46
N GLU A 48 9.46 -2.49 -5.98
CA GLU A 48 10.28 -1.58 -5.17
C GLU A 48 9.42 -0.61 -4.34
N ILE A 49 8.40 0.00 -4.96
CA ILE A 49 7.51 0.98 -4.29
C ILE A 49 6.62 0.29 -3.26
N ALA A 50 6.04 -0.87 -3.60
CA ALA A 50 5.22 -1.65 -2.69
C ALA A 50 6.00 -2.02 -1.42
N HIS A 51 7.24 -2.49 -1.58
CA HIS A 51 8.12 -2.78 -0.44
C HIS A 51 8.49 -1.53 0.37
N THR A 52 8.74 -0.39 -0.29
CA THR A 52 9.13 0.85 0.41
C THR A 52 7.96 1.45 1.20
N LEU A 53 6.74 1.26 0.71
CA LEU A 53 5.52 1.82 1.29
C LEU A 53 4.77 0.84 2.20
N ASP A 54 5.31 -0.35 2.46
CA ASP A 54 4.63 -1.44 3.17
C ASP A 54 3.23 -1.77 2.58
N LEU A 55 3.13 -1.72 1.25
CA LEU A 55 1.96 -2.08 0.46
C LEU A 55 2.17 -3.43 -0.25
N THR A 56 1.09 -4.04 -0.69
CA THR A 56 1.15 -5.20 -1.60
C THR A 56 1.26 -4.74 -3.06
N GLU A 57 1.86 -5.54 -3.96
CA GLU A 57 1.96 -5.18 -5.41
C GLU A 57 0.58 -4.92 -6.08
N ARG A 58 -0.51 -5.37 -5.44
CA ARG A 58 -1.87 -5.27 -5.96
C ARG A 58 -2.64 -4.01 -5.49
N GLN A 59 -2.12 -3.31 -4.48
CA GLN A 59 -2.69 -2.07 -3.94
C GLN A 59 -2.23 -0.86 -4.76
#